data_AF-A0A1M5VJT8-F1
#
_entry.id   AF-A0A1M5VJT8-F1
#
_cell.length_a   1.000
_cell.length_b   1.000
_cell.length_c   1.000
_cell.angle_alpha   90.00
_cell.angle_beta   90.00
_cell.angle_gamma   90.00
#
_symmetry.space_group_name_H-M   'P 1'
#
loop_
_entity.id
_entity.type
_entity.pdbx_description
1 polymer ?
#
loop_
_entity_poly.entity_id
_entity_poly.type
_entity_poly.pdbx_seq_one_letter_code
_entity_poly.pdbx_strand_id
1 'polypeptide(L)'
;MIRDLALAGKAACSAADQETLVPLVLKLKELGQIAQKNGLLALESELPDIEDRFLRLGLQLIIDRTEPNNVKDILDSDIYYNESNGRELMSKIIIREGLLRIQAGDTPRNILICTSVFLGKIDSSSFVSI
;
A
#
# COMPACT_ATOMS: atom_id res chain seq x y z
N MET A 1 14.09 -9.04 6.66
CA MET A 1 13.58 -8.73 5.30
C MET A 1 14.05 -9.81 4.34
N ILE A 2 13.49 -11.02 4.46
CA ILE A 2 13.63 -12.04 3.41
C ILE A 2 12.48 -11.73 2.46
N ARG A 3 12.79 -11.30 1.23
CA ARG A 3 11.79 -11.28 0.16
C ARG A 3 11.43 -12.74 -0.09
N ASP A 4 10.29 -13.15 0.43
CA ASP A 4 9.83 -14.53 0.30
C ASP A 4 9.54 -14.80 -1.17
N LEU A 5 10.38 -15.63 -1.80
CA LEU A 5 10.24 -16.03 -3.19
C LEU A 5 8.91 -16.75 -3.43
N ALA A 6 8.39 -17.45 -2.42
CA ALA A 6 7.09 -18.09 -2.48
C ALA A 6 5.95 -17.06 -2.53
N LEU A 7 6.08 -15.95 -1.78
CA LEU A 7 5.12 -14.86 -1.81
C LEU A 7 5.13 -14.14 -3.17
N ALA A 8 6.33 -13.91 -3.74
CA ALA A 8 6.48 -13.31 -5.07
C ALA A 8 5.84 -14.18 -6.17
N GLY A 9 5.98 -15.51 -6.09
CA GLY A 9 5.31 -16.44 -6.99
C GLY A 9 3.79 -16.41 -6.86
N LYS A 10 3.27 -16.38 -5.62
CA LYS A 10 1.82 -16.32 -5.35
C LYS A 10 1.19 -15.00 -5.79
N ALA A 11 1.91 -13.88 -5.69
CA ALA A 11 1.44 -12.56 -6.07
C ALA A 11 1.47 -12.33 -7.60
N ALA A 12 2.06 -13.24 -8.38
CA ALA A 12 2.15 -13.06 -9.82
C ALA A 12 0.76 -12.93 -10.46
N CYS A 13 0.55 -11.83 -11.19
CA CYS A 13 -0.69 -11.51 -11.88
C CYS A 13 -0.43 -10.95 -13.28
N SER A 14 -1.48 -10.81 -14.10
CA SER A 14 -1.36 -10.34 -15.48
C SER A 14 -1.02 -8.84 -15.55
N ALA A 15 -0.64 -8.34 -16.73
CA ALA A 15 -0.44 -6.90 -16.91
C ALA A 15 -1.76 -6.13 -16.72
N ALA A 16 -2.88 -6.67 -17.22
CA ALA A 16 -4.21 -6.10 -17.00
C ALA A 16 -4.55 -6.01 -15.51
N ASP A 17 -4.23 -7.06 -14.72
CA ASP A 17 -4.42 -7.02 -13.27
C ASP A 17 -3.60 -5.90 -12.61
N GLN A 18 -2.33 -5.76 -13.00
CA GLN A 18 -1.45 -4.70 -12.48
C GLN A 18 -1.95 -3.30 -12.84
N GLU A 19 -2.51 -3.12 -14.05
CA GLU A 19 -3.10 -1.85 -14.48
C GLU A 19 -4.25 -1.44 -13.57
N THR A 20 -5.08 -2.40 -13.12
CA THR A 20 -6.16 -2.13 -12.15
C THR A 20 -5.68 -1.65 -10.78
N LEU A 21 -4.40 -1.81 -10.46
CA LEU A 21 -3.79 -1.41 -9.18
C LEU A 21 -3.10 -0.04 -9.24
N VAL A 22 -3.01 0.58 -10.42
CA VAL A 22 -2.45 1.94 -10.56
C VAL A 22 -3.20 2.97 -9.70
N PRO A 23 -4.55 2.99 -9.65
CA PRO A 23 -5.28 3.94 -8.79
C PRO A 23 -4.94 3.80 -7.30
N LEU A 24 -4.68 2.57 -6.84
CA LEU A 24 -4.27 2.32 -5.45
C LEU A 24 -2.92 2.96 -5.13
N VAL A 25 -1.94 2.81 -6.02
CA VAL A 25 -0.62 3.44 -5.89
C VAL A 25 -0.73 4.97 -5.82
N LEU A 26 -1.59 5.55 -6.65
CA LEU A 26 -1.85 6.99 -6.63
C LEU A 26 -2.56 7.43 -5.34
N LYS A 27 -3.55 6.66 -4.87
CA LYS A 27 -4.22 6.94 -3.59
C LYS A 27 -3.23 6.91 -2.41
N LEU A 28 -2.27 5.99 -2.40
CA LEU A 28 -1.24 5.94 -1.36
C LEU A 28 -0.31 7.16 -1.39
N LYS A 29 0.06 7.65 -2.58
CA LYS A 29 0.79 8.92 -2.75
C LYS A 29 -0.02 10.10 -2.17
N GLU A 30 -1.32 10.18 -2.46
CA GLU A 30 -2.21 11.22 -1.94
C GLU A 30 -2.33 11.18 -0.42
N LEU A 31 -2.57 10.00 0.16
CA LEU A 31 -2.60 9.81 1.61
C LEU A 31 -1.26 10.23 2.24
N GLY A 32 -0.13 9.88 1.62
CA GLY A 32 1.19 10.35 2.04
C GLY A 32 1.34 11.87 2.00
N GLN A 33 0.77 12.54 1.00
CA GLN A 33 0.78 14.00 0.91
C GLN A 33 -0.04 14.64 2.03
N ILE A 34 -1.21 14.09 2.35
CA ILE A 34 -2.05 14.55 3.47
C ILE A 34 -1.28 14.37 4.79
N ALA A 35 -0.74 13.16 5.03
CA ALA A 35 0.02 12.83 6.23
C ALA A 35 1.25 13.72 6.43
N GLN A 36 2.00 13.98 5.37
CA GLN A 36 3.18 14.82 5.43
C GLN A 36 2.84 16.28 5.76
N LYS A 37 1.75 16.81 5.20
CA LYS A 37 1.38 18.22 5.36
C LYS A 37 0.66 18.47 6.69
N ASN A 38 -0.23 17.57 7.08
CA ASN A 38 -1.20 17.78 8.14
C ASN A 38 -1.04 16.80 9.33
N GLY A 39 -0.12 15.83 9.23
CA GLY A 39 0.06 14.75 10.20
C GLY A 39 -0.87 13.55 9.97
N LEU A 40 -0.59 12.43 10.64
CA LEU A 40 -1.31 11.16 10.47
C LEU A 40 -2.79 11.24 10.87
N LEU A 41 -3.15 12.02 11.89
CA LEU A 41 -4.54 12.18 12.32
C LEU A 41 -5.44 12.79 11.22
N ALA A 42 -4.86 13.56 10.30
CA ALA A 42 -5.61 14.12 9.17
C ALA A 42 -6.12 13.05 8.20
N LEU A 43 -5.63 11.82 8.30
CA LEU A 43 -6.11 10.69 7.49
C LEU A 43 -7.45 10.12 8.00
N GLU A 44 -7.91 10.51 9.20
CA GLU A 44 -9.22 10.09 9.71
C GLU A 44 -10.38 10.51 8.80
N SER A 45 -10.28 11.69 8.17
CA SER A 45 -11.31 12.18 7.25
C SER A 45 -11.40 11.36 5.96
N GLU A 46 -10.37 10.60 5.62
CA GLU A 46 -10.34 9.74 4.43
C GLU A 46 -10.98 8.37 4.67
N LEU A 47 -11.04 7.90 5.92
CA LEU A 47 -11.53 6.56 6.28
C LEU A 47 -12.92 6.21 5.73
N PRO A 48 -13.92 7.12 5.72
CA PRO A 48 -15.24 6.82 5.17
C PRO A 48 -15.23 6.42 3.70
N ASP A 49 -14.29 6.97 2.92
CA ASP A 49 -14.20 6.78 1.47
C ASP A 49 -13.27 5.61 1.07
N ILE A 50 -12.55 5.02 2.03
CA ILE A 50 -11.71 3.85 1.79
C ILE A 50 -12.56 2.58 1.80
N GLU A 51 -12.90 2.02 0.64
CA GLU A 51 -13.67 0.77 0.53
C GLU A 51 -12.87 -0.48 0.88
N ASP A 52 -11.57 -0.50 0.54
CA ASP A 52 -10.69 -1.64 0.78
C ASP A 52 -10.47 -1.85 2.29
N ARG A 53 -10.95 -3.00 2.79
CA ARG A 53 -10.92 -3.30 4.23
C ARG A 53 -9.50 -3.44 4.77
N PHE A 54 -8.56 -3.91 3.96
CA PHE A 54 -7.16 -4.10 4.36
C PHE A 54 -6.44 -2.75 4.45
N LEU A 55 -6.66 -1.87 3.48
CA LEU A 55 -6.19 -0.48 3.53
C LEU A 55 -6.79 0.27 4.71
N ARG A 56 -8.10 0.15 4.94
CA ARG A 56 -8.78 0.80 6.07
C ARG A 56 -8.19 0.37 7.41
N LEU A 57 -7.98 -0.94 7.61
CA LEU A 57 -7.33 -1.49 8.81
C LEU A 57 -5.95 -0.86 9.01
N GLY A 58 -5.10 -0.91 7.99
CA GLY A 58 -3.75 -0.39 8.11
C GLY A 58 -3.70 1.12 8.31
N LEU A 59 -4.63 1.88 7.72
CA LEU A 59 -4.76 3.32 7.92
C LEU A 59 -5.14 3.64 9.38
N GLN A 60 -6.09 2.91 9.96
CA GLN A 60 -6.45 3.03 11.38
C GLN A 60 -5.25 2.77 12.30
N LEU A 61 -4.49 1.70 12.04
CA LEU A 61 -3.32 1.36 12.86
C LEU A 61 -2.28 2.50 12.89
N ILE A 62 -2.01 3.15 11.75
CA ILE A 62 -1.03 4.24 11.70
C ILE A 62 -1.60 5.55 12.29
N ILE A 63 -2.91 5.82 12.14
CA ILE A 63 -3.60 6.93 12.81
C ILE A 63 -3.50 6.80 14.33
N ASP A 64 -3.75 5.60 14.84
CA ASP A 64 -3.66 5.22 16.26
C ASP A 64 -2.21 5.19 16.77
N ARG A 65 -1.23 5.53 15.93
CA ARG A 65 0.21 5.54 16.24
C ARG A 65 0.72 4.20 16.75
N THR A 66 0.16 3.10 16.23
CA THR A 66 0.69 1.76 16.50
C THR A 66 2.13 1.68 16.03
N GLU A 67 3.02 1.12 16.85
CA GLU A 67 4.46 1.02 16.52
C GLU A 67 4.68 0.35 15.14
N PRO A 68 5.60 0.85 14.30
CA PRO A 68 5.75 0.38 12.91
C PRO A 68 5.95 -1.13 12.76
N ASN A 69 6.70 -1.75 13.68
CA ASN A 69 6.90 -3.21 13.67
C ASN A 69 5.58 -3.95 13.93
N ASN A 70 4.73 -3.45 14.83
CA ASN A 70 3.44 -4.05 15.12
C ASN A 70 2.47 -3.86 13.94
N VAL A 71 2.44 -2.67 13.31
CA VAL A 71 1.65 -2.45 12.08
C VAL A 71 2.06 -3.45 11.01
N LYS A 72 3.36 -3.55 10.77
CA LYS A 72 3.93 -4.51 9.84
C LYS A 72 3.51 -5.94 10.17
N ASP A 73 3.64 -6.39 11.42
CA ASP A 73 3.38 -7.78 11.79
C ASP A 73 1.89 -8.13 11.70
N ILE A 74 0.99 -7.18 11.99
CA ILE A 74 -0.45 -7.34 11.80
C ILE A 74 -0.78 -7.48 10.30
N LEU A 75 -0.27 -6.59 9.46
CA LEU A 75 -0.52 -6.61 8.02
C LEU A 75 0.11 -7.83 7.34
N ASP A 76 1.33 -8.20 7.75
CA ASP A 76 2.01 -9.41 7.28
C ASP A 76 1.19 -10.66 7.68
N SER A 77 0.62 -10.70 8.89
CA SER A 77 -0.22 -11.83 9.32
C SER A 77 -1.44 -12.03 8.41
N ASP A 78 -2.15 -10.96 8.04
CA ASP A 78 -3.27 -11.07 7.10
C ASP A 78 -2.80 -11.54 5.71
N ILE A 79 -1.66 -11.03 5.22
CA ILE A 79 -1.06 -11.45 3.94
C ILE A 79 -0.71 -12.95 3.92
N TYR A 80 -0.19 -13.49 5.02
CA TYR A 80 0.27 -14.89 5.07
C TYR A 80 -0.83 -15.90 5.41
N TYR A 81 -1.81 -15.51 6.25
CA TYR A 81 -2.79 -16.45 6.79
C TYR A 81 -4.16 -16.37 6.11
N ASN A 82 -4.50 -15.26 5.44
CA ASN A 82 -5.76 -15.15 4.71
C ASN A 82 -5.54 -15.44 3.22
N GLU A 83 -6.40 -16.26 2.64
CA GLU A 83 -6.32 -16.59 1.22
C GLU A 83 -6.54 -15.34 0.36
N SER A 84 -5.76 -15.23 -0.72
CA SER A 84 -5.86 -14.15 -1.70
C SER A 84 -5.39 -14.68 -3.04
N ASN A 85 -6.06 -14.29 -4.12
CA ASN A 85 -5.52 -14.51 -5.47
C ASN A 85 -4.31 -13.60 -5.73
N GLY A 86 -3.57 -13.83 -6.81
CA GLY A 86 -2.33 -13.08 -7.07
C GLY A 86 -2.53 -11.56 -7.16
N ARG A 87 -3.62 -11.09 -7.76
CA ARG A 87 -3.95 -9.66 -7.88
C ARG A 87 -4.28 -9.04 -6.52
N GLU A 88 -5.08 -9.72 -5.70
CA GLU A 88 -5.41 -9.28 -4.35
C GLU A 88 -4.18 -9.29 -3.43
N LEU A 89 -3.35 -10.32 -3.52
CA LEU A 89 -2.11 -10.42 -2.76
C LEU A 89 -1.14 -9.28 -3.12
N MET A 90 -1.02 -8.95 -4.41
CA MET A 90 -0.25 -7.80 -4.87
C MET A 90 -0.80 -6.48 -4.29
N SER A 91 -2.12 -6.30 -4.29
CA SER A 91 -2.79 -5.14 -3.67
C SER A 91 -2.41 -4.99 -2.21
N LYS A 92 -2.50 -6.07 -1.41
CA LYS A 92 -2.14 -6.06 0.01
C LYS A 92 -0.67 -5.74 0.24
N ILE A 93 0.23 -6.29 -0.57
CA ILE A 93 1.67 -5.98 -0.50
C ILE A 93 1.93 -4.49 -0.76
N ILE A 94 1.29 -3.92 -1.78
CA ILE A 94 1.40 -2.49 -2.13
C ILE A 94 0.86 -1.61 -1.00
N ILE A 95 -0.31 -1.95 -0.45
CA ILE A 95 -0.93 -1.23 0.69
C ILE A 95 0.00 -1.24 1.89
N ARG A 96 0.49 -2.43 2.28
CA ARG A 96 1.35 -2.59 3.46
C ARG A 96 2.66 -1.83 3.29
N GLU A 97 3.27 -1.85 2.11
CA GLU A 97 4.46 -1.03 1.84
C GLU A 97 4.12 0.46 1.91
N GLY A 98 3.07 0.91 1.22
CA GLY A 98 2.66 2.32 1.21
C GLY A 98 2.39 2.88 2.60
N LEU A 99 1.64 2.15 3.43
CA LEU A 99 1.31 2.58 4.80
C LEU A 99 2.54 2.72 5.70
N LEU A 100 3.49 1.78 5.62
CA LEU A 100 4.73 1.87 6.41
C LEU A 100 5.58 3.07 5.98
N ARG A 101 5.57 3.42 4.68
CA ARG A 101 6.25 4.61 4.14
C ARG A 101 5.60 5.89 4.61
N ILE A 102 4.26 5.95 4.56
CA ILE A 102 3.47 7.07 5.10
C ILE A 102 3.79 7.27 6.58
N GLN A 103 3.77 6.20 7.37
CA GLN A 103 4.07 6.25 8.80
C GLN A 103 5.51 6.69 9.08
N ALA A 104 6.47 6.26 8.26
CA ALA A 104 7.86 6.68 8.36
C ALA A 104 8.10 8.16 7.98
N GLY A 105 7.08 8.85 7.46
CA GLY A 105 7.19 10.25 7.02
C GLY A 105 7.88 10.41 5.66
N ASP A 106 7.90 9.36 4.83
CA ASP A 106 8.47 9.44 3.49
C ASP A 106 7.72 10.47 2.63
N THR A 107 8.44 11.07 1.68
CA THR A 107 7.83 12.02 0.74
C THR A 107 6.80 11.30 -0.16
N PRO A 108 5.75 12.00 -0.64
CA PRO A 108 4.78 11.44 -1.59
C PRO A 108 5.45 10.82 -2.83
N ARG A 109 6.56 11.43 -3.28
CA ARG A 109 7.38 10.90 -4.38
C ARG A 109 8.03 9.56 -4.01
N ASN A 110 8.60 9.44 -2.82
CA ASN A 110 9.21 8.17 -2.38
C ASN A 110 8.16 7.08 -2.20
N ILE A 111 6.98 7.42 -1.66
CA ILE A 111 5.85 6.48 -1.54
C ILE A 111 5.44 5.97 -2.91
N LEU A 112 5.28 6.87 -3.89
CA LEU A 112 4.96 6.51 -5.27
C LEU A 112 5.99 5.55 -5.88
N ILE A 113 7.28 5.87 -5.76
CA ILE A 113 8.36 5.04 -6.30
C ILE A 113 8.39 3.66 -5.63
N CYS A 114 8.30 3.60 -4.30
CA CYS A 114 8.39 2.32 -3.59
C CYS A 114 7.19 1.40 -3.88
N THR A 115 6.02 1.97 -4.10
CA THR A 115 4.78 1.20 -4.36
C THR A 115 4.62 0.84 -5.84
N SER A 116 5.08 1.66 -6.78
CA SER A 116 4.98 1.36 -8.22
C SER A 116 5.92 0.24 -8.67
N VAL A 117 7.04 -0.02 -7.96
CA VAL A 117 7.98 -1.11 -8.28
C VAL A 117 7.32 -2.50 -8.30
N PHE A 118 6.21 -2.67 -7.58
CA PHE A 118 5.44 -3.92 -7.59
C PHE A 118 4.64 -4.13 -8.89
N LEU A 119 4.37 -3.05 -9.63
CA LEU A 119 3.65 -3.04 -10.91
C LEU A 119 4.63 -3.05 -12.09
N GLY A 120 5.62 -3.94 -12.05
CA GLY A 120 6.72 -3.98 -13.02
C GLY A 120 6.35 -4.27 -14.49
N LYS A 121 5.09 -4.57 -14.80
CA LYS A 121 4.58 -4.73 -16.18
C LYS A 121 3.92 -3.45 -16.72
N ILE A 122 3.82 -2.40 -15.90
CA ILE A 122 3.16 -1.14 -16.24
C ILE A 122 4.20 -0.08 -16.57
N ASP A 123 3.93 0.72 -17.60
CA ASP A 123 4.81 1.81 -18.00
C ASP A 123 4.81 2.95 -16.97
N SER A 124 5.97 3.58 -16.78
CA SER A 124 6.12 4.68 -15.82
C SER A 124 5.21 5.88 -16.10
N SER A 125 4.79 6.11 -17.35
CA SER A 125 3.87 7.18 -17.73
C SER A 125 2.48 7.03 -17.09
N SER A 126 2.05 5.81 -16.77
CA SER A 126 0.78 5.54 -16.08
C SER A 126 0.72 6.17 -14.67
N PHE A 127 1.86 6.55 -14.10
CA PHE A 127 1.96 7.17 -12.77
C PHE A 127 2.17 8.69 -12.81
N VAL A 128 2.29 9.28 -14.01
CA VAL A 128 2.58 10.72 -14.21
C VAL A 128 1.30 11.52 -14.53
N SER A 129 0.24 10.86 -15.00
CA SER A 129 -0.92 11.52 -15.61
C SER A 129 -2.11 11.84 -14.69
N ILE A 130 -1.94 11.87 -13.36
CA ILE A 130 -2.99 12.30 -12.40
C ILE A 130 -2.40 13.19 -11.30
#